data_AF-A0A519P3Y1-F1
#
_entry.id   AF-A0A519P3Y1-F1
#
_cell.length_a   1.000
_cell.length_b   1.000
_cell.length_c   1.000
_cell.angle_alpha   90.00
_cell.angle_beta   90.00
_cell.angle_gamma   90.00
#
_symmetry.space_group_name_H-M   'P 1'
#
loop_
_entity.id
_entity.type
_entity.pdbx_description
1 polymer ?
#
loop_
_entity_poly.entity_id
_entity_poly.type
_entity_poly.pdbx_seq_one_letter_code
_entity_poly.pdbx_strand_id
1 'polypeptide(L)'
;DYSGYPDCRRETLDAMAKALSLGLDKPVIIETPLMWLTKAQTWDLAQRIGGEPLVEAIIEESHTCYQGDRSRRHAWGYGCGACPACELRAAGYEGWRAA
;
A
#
# COMPACT_ATOMS: atom_id res chain seq x y z
N ASP A 1 0.03 8.32 2.91
CA ASP A 1 -1.26 8.64 3.54
C ASP A 1 -1.58 7.56 4.56
N TYR A 2 -1.38 7.86 5.84
CA TYR A 2 -1.70 6.97 6.95
C TYR A 2 -3.13 7.20 7.47
N SER A 3 -3.99 7.81 6.65
CA SER A 3 -5.38 8.16 6.98
C SER A 3 -5.52 8.96 8.29
N GLY A 4 -4.44 9.61 8.76
CA GLY A 4 -4.40 10.38 10.00
C GLY A 4 -4.12 9.59 11.29
N TYR A 5 -4.10 8.26 11.24
CA TYR A 5 -3.94 7.40 12.42
C TYR A 5 -2.57 7.56 13.10
N PRO A 6 -2.51 7.84 14.41
CA PRO A 6 -1.25 8.12 15.11
C PRO A 6 -0.34 6.90 15.23
N ASP A 7 -0.89 5.69 15.25
CA ASP A 7 -0.16 4.42 15.31
C ASP A 7 0.58 4.08 14.01
N CYS A 8 0.24 4.74 12.90
CA CYS A 8 0.88 4.53 11.59
C CYS A 8 2.01 5.52 11.28
N ARG A 9 2.37 6.42 12.22
CA ARG A 9 3.42 7.44 12.01
C ARG A 9 4.82 6.87 12.25
N ARG A 10 5.83 7.46 11.59
CA ARG A 10 7.26 7.11 11.76
C ARG A 10 7.66 7.06 13.24
N GLU A 11 7.33 8.09 14.02
CA GLU A 11 7.69 8.15 15.44
C GLU A 11 7.11 6.99 16.27
N THR A 12 5.86 6.59 15.97
CA THR A 12 5.22 5.46 16.67
C THR A 12 5.88 4.14 16.32
N LEU A 13 6.23 3.93 15.05
CA LEU A 13 6.91 2.71 14.61
C LEU A 13 8.34 2.65 15.13
N ASP A 14 9.06 3.77 15.22
CA ASP A 14 10.40 3.83 15.82
C ASP A 14 10.35 3.50 17.32
N ALA A 15 9.35 4.02 18.04
CA ALA A 15 9.12 3.68 19.44
C ALA A 15 8.80 2.19 19.62
N MET A 16 7.99 1.61 18.72
CA MET A 16 7.68 0.18 18.74
C MET A 16 8.91 -0.69 18.46
N ALA A 17 9.74 -0.33 17.47
CA ALA A 17 10.98 -1.04 17.18
C ALA A 17 11.92 -1.06 18.40
N LYS A 18 12.04 0.07 19.10
CA LYS A 18 12.81 0.16 20.35
C LYS A 18 12.22 -0.73 21.45
N ALA A 19 10.91 -0.68 21.67
CA ALA A 19 10.24 -1.49 22.69
C ALA A 19 10.43 -2.99 22.43
N LEU A 20 10.24 -3.44 21.18
CA LEU A 20 10.47 -4.83 20.78
C LEU A 20 11.93 -5.25 20.98
N SER A 21 12.88 -4.38 20.63
CA SER A 21 14.29 -4.69 20.76
C SER A 21 14.70 -4.94 22.21
N LEU A 22 14.18 -4.10 23.13
CA LEU A 22 14.42 -4.24 24.57
C LEU A 22 13.73 -5.50 25.14
N GLY A 23 12.48 -5.77 24.74
CA GLY A 23 11.72 -6.90 25.26
C GLY A 23 12.23 -8.28 24.81
N LEU A 24 12.87 -8.35 23.64
CA LEU A 24 13.42 -9.58 23.07
C LEU A 24 14.92 -9.74 23.28
N ASP A 25 15.59 -8.75 23.87
CA ASP A 25 17.06 -8.66 24.00
C ASP A 25 17.79 -8.89 22.66
N LYS A 26 17.23 -8.34 21.58
CA LYS A 26 17.75 -8.47 20.20
C LYS A 26 17.42 -7.24 19.36
N PRO A 27 18.26 -6.82 18.41
CA PRO A 27 17.91 -5.74 17.49
C PRO A 27 16.69 -6.11 16.64
N VAL A 28 15.65 -5.28 16.69
CA VAL A 28 14.45 -5.37 15.83
C VAL A 28 14.39 -4.13 14.95
N ILE A 29 14.33 -4.35 13.63
CA ILE A 29 14.17 -3.30 12.62
C ILE A 29 12.76 -3.38 12.06
N ILE A 30 12.04 -2.25 12.06
CA ILE A 30 10.73 -2.13 11.40
C ILE A 30 10.91 -1.31 10.13
N GLU A 31 10.92 -2.01 9.00
CA GLU A 31 11.00 -1.38 7.67
C GLU A 31 9.65 -0.82 7.25
N THR A 32 9.64 0.40 6.72
CA THR A 32 8.42 1.09 6.27
C THR A 32 8.60 1.62 4.85
N PRO A 33 8.80 0.75 3.85
CA PRO A 33 9.21 1.15 2.49
C PRO A 33 8.19 2.07 1.80
N LEU A 34 6.94 2.07 2.26
CA LEU A 34 5.85 2.86 1.70
C LEU A 34 5.53 4.14 2.48
N MET A 35 6.20 4.42 3.61
CA MET A 35 5.84 5.50 4.56
C MET A 35 5.66 6.86 3.89
N TRP A 36 6.55 7.18 2.95
CA TRP A 36 6.60 8.48 2.28
C TRP A 36 6.10 8.44 0.84
N LEU A 37 5.50 7.33 0.41
CA LEU A 37 5.02 7.16 -0.95
C LEU A 37 3.53 7.52 -1.06
N THR A 38 3.19 8.20 -2.16
CA THR A 38 1.80 8.30 -2.62
C THR A 38 1.36 6.96 -3.24
N LYS A 39 0.06 6.81 -3.53
CA LYS A 39 -0.43 5.61 -4.22
C LYS A 39 0.13 5.47 -5.63
N ALA A 40 0.31 6.57 -6.36
CA ALA A 40 0.98 6.55 -7.66
C ALA A 40 2.44 6.10 -7.56
N GLN A 41 3.18 6.63 -6.58
CA GLN A 41 4.57 6.19 -6.32
C GLN A 41 4.66 4.74 -5.85
N THR A 42 3.61 4.20 -5.22
CA THR A 42 3.55 2.79 -4.83
C THR A 42 3.36 1.88 -6.06
N TRP A 43 2.56 2.30 -7.05
CA TRP A 43 2.48 1.60 -8.35
C TRP A 43 3.81 1.68 -9.12
N ASP A 44 4.45 2.85 -9.16
CA ASP A 44 5.78 3.00 -9.75
C ASP A 44 6.82 2.11 -9.06
N LEU A 45 6.79 2.03 -7.73
CA LEU A 45 7.67 1.14 -6.98
C LEU A 45 7.48 -0.32 -7.42
N ALA A 46 6.24 -0.79 -7.54
CA ALA A 46 5.95 -2.15 -8.01
C ALA A 46 6.53 -2.40 -9.41
N GLN A 47 6.32 -1.47 -10.35
CA GLN A 47 6.91 -1.54 -11.69
C GLN A 47 8.44 -1.59 -11.64
N ARG A 48 9.07 -0.80 -10.78
CA ARG A 48 10.54 -0.73 -10.71
C ARG A 48 11.18 -1.98 -10.13
N ILE A 49 10.54 -2.63 -9.14
CA ILE A 49 11.15 -3.77 -8.44
C ILE A 49 10.74 -5.12 -9.04
N GLY A 50 9.61 -5.19 -9.72
CA GLY A 50 9.08 -6.45 -10.24
C GLY A 50 8.53 -6.38 -11.66
N GLY A 51 8.58 -5.21 -12.30
CA GLY A 51 8.11 -5.00 -13.67
C GLY A 51 6.62 -5.25 -13.86
N GLU A 52 6.25 -5.42 -15.12
CA GLU A 52 4.89 -5.77 -15.53
C GLU A 52 4.34 -7.02 -14.81
N PRO A 53 5.12 -8.11 -14.61
CA PRO A 53 4.60 -9.29 -13.92
C PRO A 53 4.10 -9.00 -12.50
N LEU A 54 4.82 -8.16 -11.74
CA LEU A 54 4.38 -7.79 -10.39
C LEU A 54 3.18 -6.85 -10.41
N VAL A 55 3.14 -5.90 -11.35
CA VAL A 55 1.99 -5.00 -11.51
C VAL A 55 0.72 -5.80 -11.84
N GLU A 56 0.79 -6.71 -12.81
CA GLU A 56 -0.34 -7.57 -13.18
C GLU A 56 -0.75 -8.50 -12.03
N ALA A 57 0.21 -9.10 -11.30
CA ALA A 57 -0.12 -9.88 -10.10
C ALA A 57 -0.84 -9.04 -9.03
N ILE A 58 -0.43 -7.79 -8.80
CA ILE A 58 -1.13 -6.89 -7.87
C ILE A 58 -2.54 -6.54 -8.40
N ILE A 59 -2.71 -6.31 -9.70
CA ILE A 59 -4.02 -6.04 -10.32
C ILE A 59 -4.96 -7.24 -10.14
N GLU A 60 -4.47 -8.45 -10.43
CA GLU A 60 -5.28 -9.65 -10.44
C GLU A 60 -5.53 -10.22 -9.04
N GLU A 61 -4.49 -10.33 -8.23
CA GLU A 61 -4.50 -11.20 -7.05
C GLU A 61 -4.75 -10.44 -5.76
N SER A 62 -4.41 -9.15 -5.69
CA SER A 62 -4.60 -8.37 -4.45
C SER A 62 -6.06 -7.93 -4.26
N HIS A 63 -6.38 -7.55 -3.03
CA HIS A 63 -7.69 -7.05 -2.66
C HIS A 63 -7.58 -5.74 -1.88
N THR A 64 -8.39 -4.75 -2.25
CA THR A 64 -8.41 -3.43 -1.60
C THR A 64 -9.83 -2.95 -1.31
N CYS A 65 -10.83 -3.45 -2.04
CA CYS A 65 -12.22 -3.02 -1.88
C CYS A 65 -12.73 -3.32 -0.47
N TYR A 66 -13.35 -2.34 0.19
CA TYR A 66 -13.94 -2.58 1.52
C TYR A 66 -15.14 -3.53 1.50
N GLN A 67 -15.74 -3.75 0.34
CA GLN A 67 -16.94 -4.60 0.19
C GLN A 67 -16.63 -6.02 -0.26
N GLY A 68 -15.36 -6.41 -0.42
CA GLY A 68 -15.05 -7.76 -0.91
C GLY A 68 -15.34 -7.97 -2.40
N ASP A 69 -15.80 -6.95 -3.13
CA ASP A 69 -16.28 -7.10 -4.51
C ASP A 69 -15.14 -7.45 -5.47
N ARG A 70 -15.25 -8.62 -6.09
CA ARG A 70 -14.37 -9.11 -7.17
C ARG A 70 -15.12 -9.43 -8.46
N SER A 71 -16.37 -9.00 -8.58
CA SER A 71 -17.22 -9.27 -9.75
C SER A 71 -16.82 -8.46 -10.99
N ARG A 72 -16.21 -7.29 -10.79
CA ARG A 72 -15.79 -6.37 -11.87
C ARG A 72 -14.30 -6.11 -11.82
N ARG A 73 -13.64 -6.34 -12.96
CA ARG A 73 -12.24 -5.96 -13.19
C ARG A 73 -12.16 -4.55 -13.77
N HIS A 74 -11.32 -3.70 -13.17
CA HIS A 74 -10.93 -2.39 -13.68
C HIS A 74 -9.45 -2.40 -14.05
N ALA A 75 -8.95 -1.35 -14.70
CA ALA A 75 -7.51 -1.25 -15.05
C ALA A 75 -6.59 -1.29 -13.81
N TRP A 76 -7.09 -0.81 -12.66
CA TRP A 76 -6.37 -0.80 -11.39
C TRP A 76 -6.60 -2.05 -10.52
N GLY A 77 -7.39 -3.03 -10.99
CA GLY A 77 -7.74 -4.26 -10.26
C GLY A 77 -9.24 -4.41 -9.99
N TYR A 78 -9.59 -5.30 -9.06
CA TYR A 78 -10.99 -5.60 -8.71
C TYR A 78 -11.54 -4.70 -7.60
N GLY A 79 -12.83 -4.35 -7.69
CA GLY A 79 -13.53 -3.63 -6.63
C GLY A 79 -14.87 -3.03 -7.06
N CYS A 80 -15.67 -2.63 -6.07
CA CYS A 80 -16.99 -2.02 -6.30
C CYS A 80 -16.91 -0.64 -6.97
N GLY A 81 -15.75 0.02 -6.96
CA GLY A 81 -15.52 1.32 -7.60
C GLY A 81 -16.16 2.52 -6.90
N ALA A 82 -16.83 2.33 -5.75
CA ALA A 82 -17.58 3.39 -5.06
C ALA A 82 -17.24 3.52 -3.57
N CYS A 83 -16.27 2.75 -3.05
CA CYS A 83 -15.79 2.90 -1.68
C CYS A 83 -14.46 3.66 -1.65
N PRO A 84 -14.10 4.33 -0.52
CA PRO A 84 -12.89 5.15 -0.44
C PRO A 84 -11.61 4.40 -0.82
N ALA A 85 -11.51 3.10 -0.48
CA ALA A 85 -10.35 2.29 -0.85
C ALA A 85 -10.24 2.07 -2.37
N CYS A 86 -11.37 1.88 -3.06
CA CYS A 86 -11.39 1.77 -4.53
C CYS A 86 -11.04 3.12 -5.17
N GLU A 87 -11.60 4.22 -4.68
CA GLU A 87 -11.33 5.58 -5.19
C GLU A 87 -9.83 5.92 -5.08
N LEU A 88 -9.23 5.71 -3.91
CA LEU A 88 -7.79 5.96 -3.70
C LEU A 88 -6.89 5.08 -4.59
N ARG A 89 -7.27 3.80 -4.78
CA ARG A 89 -6.52 2.88 -5.63
C ARG A 89 -6.61 3.26 -7.10
N ALA A 90 -7.81 3.62 -7.57
CA ALA A 90 -8.07 4.07 -8.93
C ALA A 90 -7.30 5.36 -9.26
N ALA A 91 -7.45 6.39 -8.43
CA ALA A 91 -6.75 7.66 -8.60
C ALA A 91 -5.22 7.48 -8.54
N GLY A 92 -4.73 6.59 -7.66
CA GLY A 92 -3.31 6.26 -7.60
C GLY A 92 -2.79 5.60 -8.88
N TYR A 93 -3.56 4.67 -9.45
CA TYR A 93 -3.19 4.02 -10.71
C TYR A 93 -3.21 5.00 -11.88
N GLU A 94 -4.25 5.82 -11.99
CA GLU A 94 -4.37 6.85 -13.04
C GLU A 94 -3.24 7.87 -12.95
N GLY A 95 -2.93 8.35 -11.74
CA GLY A 95 -1.82 9.28 -11.50
C GLY A 95 -0.46 8.68 -11.84
N TRP A 96 -0.26 7.37 -11.65
CA TRP A 96 0.95 6.68 -12.08
C TRP A 96 1.04 6.56 -13.61
N ARG A 97 -0.06 6.21 -14.28
CA ARG A 97 -0.10 6.05 -15.74
C ARG A 97 0.03 7.37 -16.52
N ALA A 98 -0.28 8.50 -15.87
CA ALA A 98 -0.19 9.83 -16.45
C ALA A 98 1.19 10.50 -16.27
N ALA A 99 2.06 9.94 -15.43
CA ALA A 99 3.42 10.42 -15.17
C ALA A 99 4.42 9.84 -16.19
#